data_AF-A0A952D3F1-F1
#
_entry.id   AF-A0A952D3F1-F1
#
_cell.length_a   1.000
_cell.length_b   1.000
_cell.length_c   1.000
_cell.angle_alpha   90.00
_cell.angle_beta   90.00
_cell.angle_gamma   90.00
#
_symmetry.space_group_name_H-M   'P 1'
#
loop_
_entity.id
_entity.type
_entity.pdbx_description
1 polymer ?
#
loop_
_entity_poly.entity_id
_entity_poly.type
_entity_poly.pdbx_seq_one_letter_code
_entity_poly.pdbx_strand_id
1 'polypeptide(L)'
;MDELIFFHRASRTAIIADLSQTFSETFLKRHWPWWMRPIARLSKMVEGWGYPPIDYRISFRKRVTARPKIRELIGKHPEHVVMAHGEVVRTEGEAFLRRAFSWLLPEH
;
A
#
# COMPACT_ATOMS: atom_id res chain seq x y z
N MET A 1 9.46 -6.10 -11.69
CA MET A 1 8.79 -4.98 -11.00
C MET A 1 9.72 -4.46 -9.94
N ASP A 2 9.92 -3.15 -9.95
CA ASP A 2 10.68 -2.41 -8.97
C ASP A 2 9.74 -1.46 -8.24
N GLU A 3 9.95 -1.28 -6.94
CA GLU A 3 9.17 -0.34 -6.14
C GLU A 3 10.06 0.85 -5.78
N LEU A 4 9.54 2.05 -6.00
CA LEU A 4 10.16 3.29 -5.57
C LEU A 4 9.48 3.79 -4.30
N ILE A 5 10.28 4.03 -3.26
CA ILE A 5 9.83 4.59 -1.99
C ILE A 5 10.58 5.89 -1.74
N PHE A 6 9.85 6.98 -1.52
CA PHE A 6 10.41 8.25 -1.09
C PHE A 6 9.86 8.66 0.26
N PHE A 7 10.69 9.30 1.09
CA PHE A 7 10.25 9.82 2.39
C PHE A 7 10.65 11.28 2.53
N HIS A 8 9.64 12.14 2.54
CA HIS A 8 9.81 13.56 2.81
C HIS A 8 9.79 13.81 4.33
N ARG A 9 10.97 14.09 4.89
CA ARG A 9 11.17 14.18 6.35
C ARG A 9 10.38 15.33 6.99
N ALA A 10 10.34 16.50 6.37
CA ALA A 10 9.74 17.69 6.97
C ALA A 10 8.22 17.55 7.19
N SER A 11 7.51 16.89 6.26
CA SER A 11 6.07 16.62 6.39
C SER A 11 5.74 15.21 6.88
N ARG A 12 6.77 14.41 7.21
CA ARG A 12 6.64 12.98 7.56
C ARG A 12 5.80 12.20 6.54
N THR A 13 5.98 12.48 5.26
CA THR A 13 5.18 11.87 4.18
C THR A 13 5.97 10.77 3.49
N ALA A 14 5.43 9.56 3.48
CA ALA A 14 5.90 8.48 2.62
C ALA A 14 5.20 8.56 1.26
N ILE A 15 5.94 8.38 0.18
CA ILE A 15 5.41 8.28 -1.19
C ILE A 15 5.76 6.90 -1.72
N ILE A 16 4.74 6.16 -2.14
CA ILE A 16 4.79 4.76 -2.54
C ILE A 16 4.12 4.63 -3.91
N ALA A 17 4.62 3.74 -4.75
CA ALA A 17 4.09 3.53 -6.08
C ALA A 17 3.13 2.34 -6.10
N ASP A 18 3.61 1.19 -6.55
CA ASP A 18 2.78 0.10 -7.05
C ASP A 18 2.52 -0.98 -6.00
N LEU A 19 3.30 -1.00 -4.91
CA LEU A 19 3.13 -1.97 -3.83
C LEU A 19 2.03 -1.60 -2.82
N SER A 20 1.30 -0.50 -3.02
CA SER A 20 0.10 -0.19 -2.23
C SER A 20 -0.95 0.54 -3.05
N GLN A 21 -2.19 0.04 -3.02
CA GLN A 21 -3.32 0.63 -3.71
C GLN A 21 -4.50 0.70 -2.75
N THR A 22 -5.05 1.90 -2.55
CA THR A 22 -6.13 2.14 -1.58
C THR A 22 -7.34 2.75 -2.27
N PHE A 23 -8.03 1.96 -3.09
CA PHE A 23 -9.19 2.46 -3.82
C PHE A 23 -10.39 2.65 -2.89
N SER A 24 -11.01 3.83 -2.95
CA SER A 24 -12.26 4.09 -2.23
C SER A 24 -13.44 3.35 -2.87
N GLU A 25 -14.44 3.01 -2.05
CA GLU A 25 -15.68 2.36 -2.53
C GLU A 25 -16.40 3.21 -3.59
N THR A 26 -16.35 4.54 -3.44
CA THR A 26 -16.93 5.48 -4.41
C THR A 26 -16.19 5.41 -5.75
N PHE A 27 -14.86 5.31 -5.74
CA PHE A 27 -14.07 5.13 -6.96
C PHE A 27 -14.43 3.82 -7.66
N LEU A 28 -14.49 2.70 -6.92
CA LEU A 28 -14.86 1.41 -7.49
C LEU A 28 -16.29 1.41 -8.07
N LYS A 29 -17.24 2.08 -7.41
CA LYS A 29 -18.61 2.19 -7.92
C LYS A 29 -18.69 2.97 -9.22
N ARG A 30 -17.86 4.00 -9.37
CA ARG A 30 -17.87 4.90 -10.54
C ARG A 30 -17.11 4.35 -11.73
N HIS A 31 -15.99 3.67 -11.49
CA HIS A 31 -15.04 3.31 -12.54
C HIS A 31 -14.98 1.82 -12.86
N TRP A 32 -15.48 0.94 -11.97
CA TRP A 32 -15.36 -0.51 -12.13
C TRP A 32 -16.72 -1.19 -12.32
N PRO A 33 -16.78 -2.26 -13.15
CA PRO A 33 -17.93 -3.13 -13.26
C PRO A 33 -18.35 -3.69 -11.90
N TRP A 34 -19.65 -3.88 -11.69
CA TRP A 34 -20.20 -4.33 -10.40
C TRP A 34 -19.62 -5.67 -9.94
N TRP A 35 -19.28 -6.57 -10.86
CA TRP A 35 -18.71 -7.89 -10.57
C TRP A 35 -17.22 -7.85 -10.18
N MET A 36 -16.48 -6.79 -10.53
CA MET A 36 -15.07 -6.63 -10.11
C MET A 36 -14.93 -6.08 -8.68
N ARG A 37 -15.98 -5.43 -8.15
CA ARG A 37 -16.01 -4.87 -6.79
C ARG A 37 -15.81 -5.93 -5.70
N PRO A 38 -16.51 -7.09 -5.71
CA PRO A 38 -16.25 -8.14 -4.72
C PRO A 38 -14.83 -8.70 -4.85
N ILE A 39 -14.26 -8.76 -6.06
CA ILE A 39 -12.86 -9.21 -6.28
C ILE A 39 -11.87 -8.22 -5.64
N ALA A 40 -12.07 -6.91 -5.84
CA ALA A 40 -11.23 -5.87 -5.23
C ALA A 40 -11.26 -5.93 -3.69
N ARG A 41 -12.45 -6.14 -3.11
CA ARG A 41 -12.64 -6.32 -1.67
C ARG A 41 -11.93 -7.56 -1.14
N LEU A 42 -12.12 -8.71 -1.79
CA LEU A 42 -11.50 -9.97 -1.39
C LEU A 42 -9.96 -9.91 -1.53
N SER A 43 -9.47 -9.15 -2.51
CA SER A 43 -8.06 -8.91 -2.74
C SER A 43 -7.43 -7.92 -1.74
N LYS A 44 -8.26 -7.28 -0.89
CA LYS A 44 -7.88 -6.24 0.08
C LYS A 44 -7.23 -5.00 -0.54
N MET A 45 -7.57 -4.69 -1.79
CA MET A 45 -7.10 -3.51 -2.55
C MET A 45 -7.89 -2.23 -2.26
N VAL A 46 -8.78 -2.29 -1.28
CA VAL A 46 -9.71 -1.23 -0.92
C VAL A 46 -9.24 -0.49 0.33
N GLU A 47 -9.86 0.66 0.61
CA GLU A 47 -9.67 1.43 1.84
C GLU A 47 -9.60 0.55 3.10
N GLY A 48 -8.65 0.87 3.97
CA GLY A 48 -8.38 0.16 5.24
C GLY A 48 -7.19 -0.80 5.19
N TRP A 49 -7.00 -1.52 4.07
CA TRP A 49 -5.91 -2.51 3.93
C TRP A 49 -4.77 -2.02 3.03
N GLY A 50 -5.10 -1.47 1.85
CA GLY A 50 -4.12 -0.89 0.94
C GLY A 50 -3.21 -1.90 0.23
N TYR A 51 -3.66 -3.15 0.04
CA TYR A 51 -2.82 -4.20 -0.54
C TYR A 51 -2.64 -3.96 -2.04
N PRO A 52 -1.49 -4.36 -2.61
CA PRO A 52 -1.35 -4.40 -4.04
C PRO A 52 -2.17 -5.54 -4.66
N PRO A 53 -2.41 -5.50 -5.98
CA PRO A 53 -3.05 -6.57 -6.73
C PRO A 53 -2.45 -7.95 -6.42
N ILE A 54 -3.27 -9.00 -6.48
CA ILE A 54 -2.83 -10.38 -6.16
C ILE A 54 -1.67 -10.81 -7.06
N ASP A 55 -1.76 -10.50 -8.35
CA ASP A 55 -0.70 -10.76 -9.35
C ASP A 55 0.60 -10.05 -9.00
N TYR A 56 0.55 -8.85 -8.41
CA TYR A 56 1.73 -8.11 -7.95
C TYR A 56 2.34 -8.83 -6.74
N ARG A 57 1.52 -9.27 -5.79
CA ARG A 57 2.00 -10.06 -4.64
C ARG A 57 2.68 -11.35 -5.08
N ILE A 58 2.13 -12.06 -6.06
CA ILE A 58 2.67 -13.33 -6.57
C ILE A 58 3.95 -13.09 -7.38
N SER A 59 3.97 -12.08 -8.26
CA SER A 59 5.09 -11.81 -9.16
C SER A 59 6.26 -11.06 -8.51
N PHE A 60 6.07 -10.45 -7.33
CA PHE A 60 7.12 -9.73 -6.62
C PHE A 60 8.18 -10.67 -6.02
N ARG A 61 9.33 -10.80 -6.72
CA ARG A 61 10.46 -11.68 -6.36
C ARG A 61 11.49 -11.05 -5.43
N LYS A 62 11.59 -9.72 -5.36
CA LYS A 62 12.61 -8.98 -4.59
C LYS A 62 12.27 -8.84 -3.09
N ARG A 63 11.63 -9.86 -2.50
CA ARG A 63 11.08 -9.80 -1.14
C ARG A 63 12.15 -9.61 -0.07
N VAL A 64 13.23 -10.39 -0.16
CA VAL A 64 14.34 -10.37 0.81
C VAL A 64 14.98 -8.99 0.89
N THR A 65 15.22 -8.36 -0.25
CA THR A 65 15.84 -7.03 -0.34
C THR A 65 14.88 -5.88 -0.01
N ALA A 66 13.57 -6.08 -0.19
CA ALA A 66 12.56 -5.04 0.07
C ALA A 66 12.20 -4.93 1.56
N ARG A 67 12.13 -6.06 2.28
CA ARG A 67 11.80 -6.11 3.72
C ARG A 67 12.57 -5.11 4.59
N PRO A 68 13.92 -5.05 4.55
CA PRO A 68 14.66 -4.11 5.40
C PRO A 68 14.35 -2.66 5.07
N LYS A 69 14.20 -2.30 3.78
CA LYS A 69 13.87 -0.93 3.35
C LYS A 69 12.48 -0.50 3.82
N ILE A 70 11.51 -1.42 3.76
CA ILE A 70 10.14 -1.16 4.24
C ILE A 70 10.14 -1.02 5.76
N ARG A 71 10.88 -1.87 6.49
CA ARG A 71 11.03 -1.72 7.95
C ARG A 71 11.68 -0.39 8.33
N GLU A 72 12.70 0.04 7.60
CA GLU A 72 13.35 1.35 7.79
C GLU A 72 12.36 2.51 7.54
N LEU A 73 11.56 2.43 6.48
CA LEU A 73 10.51 3.42 6.21
C LEU A 73 9.49 3.50 7.36
N ILE A 74 8.98 2.36 7.80
CA ILE A 74 8.02 2.28 8.92
C ILE A 74 8.65 2.85 10.20
N GLY A 75 9.93 2.54 10.46
CA GLY A 75 10.68 3.06 11.60
C GLY A 75 10.96 4.56 11.55
N LYS A 76 10.73 5.25 10.42
CA LYS A 76 10.74 6.72 10.34
C LYS A 76 9.41 7.35 10.79
N HIS A 77 8.44 6.53 11.20
CA HIS A 77 7.14 6.94 11.72
C HIS A 77 6.44 7.97 10.80
N PRO A 78 6.14 7.63 9.53
CA PRO A 78 5.41 8.52 8.64
C PRO A 78 4.01 8.80 9.17
N GLU A 79 3.59 10.05 9.05
CA GLU A 79 2.25 10.51 9.42
C GLU A 79 1.29 10.43 8.23
N HIS A 80 1.81 10.74 7.03
CA HIS A 80 1.07 10.78 5.78
C HIS A 80 1.62 9.74 4.80
N VAL A 81 0.74 9.15 3.97
CA VAL A 81 1.15 8.25 2.88
C VAL A 81 0.44 8.65 1.59
N VAL A 82 1.23 8.96 0.57
CA VAL A 82 0.77 9.19 -0.79
C VAL A 82 1.09 7.94 -1.60
N MET A 83 0.07 7.41 -2.27
CA MET A 83 0.21 6.29 -3.19
C MET A 83 0.00 6.76 -4.63
N ALA A 84 0.59 6.07 -5.59
CA ALA A 84 0.30 6.31 -7.01
C ALA A 84 -1.18 6.04 -7.33
N HIS A 85 -1.84 5.18 -6.55
CA HIS A 85 -3.22 4.78 -6.77
C HIS A 85 -4.05 4.82 -5.47
N GLY A 86 -5.21 5.45 -5.56
CA GLY A 86 -6.18 5.51 -4.47
C GLY A 86 -6.09 6.78 -3.63
N GLU A 87 -6.66 6.72 -2.44
CA GLU A 87 -6.80 7.87 -1.55
C GLU A 87 -5.53 8.14 -0.75
N VAL A 88 -5.21 9.42 -0.54
CA VAL A 88 -4.08 9.82 0.32
C VAL A 88 -4.40 9.54 1.78
N VAL A 89 -3.51 8.83 2.46
CA VAL A 89 -3.59 8.61 3.91
C VAL A 89 -3.08 9.86 4.60
N ARG A 90 -3.99 10.58 5.26
CA ARG A 90 -3.67 11.86 5.92
C ARG A 90 -3.22 11.72 7.37
N THR A 91 -3.54 10.62 8.02
CA THR A 91 -3.19 10.37 9.42
C THR A 91 -2.84 8.89 9.60
N GLU A 92 -2.10 8.58 10.66
CA GLU A 92 -1.73 7.20 11.00
C GLU A 92 -0.98 6.45 9.89
N GLY A 93 -0.16 7.17 9.12
CA GLY A 93 0.59 6.62 8.00
C GLY A 93 1.39 5.36 8.35
N GLU A 94 2.08 5.34 9.48
CA GLU A 94 2.80 4.15 9.95
C GLU A 94 1.89 2.92 10.09
N ALA A 95 0.73 3.08 10.75
CA ALA A 95 -0.21 1.98 10.95
C ALA A 95 -0.76 1.49 9.61
N PHE A 96 -1.03 2.41 8.68
CA PHE A 96 -1.39 2.07 7.30
C PHE A 96 -0.29 1.26 6.61
N LEU A 97 0.97 1.71 6.66
CA LEU A 97 2.10 1.00 6.04
C LEU A 97 2.30 -0.40 6.60
N ARG A 98 2.16 -0.58 7.92
CA ARG A 98 2.23 -1.90 8.56
C ARG A 98 1.17 -2.84 8.00
N ARG A 99 -0.07 -2.36 7.83
CA ARG A 99 -1.15 -3.15 7.21
C ARG A 99 -0.84 -3.44 5.75
N ALA A 100 -0.55 -2.41 4.94
CA ALA A 100 -0.33 -2.52 3.50
C ALA A 100 0.83 -3.46 3.14
N PHE A 101 1.88 -3.53 3.97
CA PHE A 101 3.04 -4.40 3.76
C PHE A 101 3.05 -5.69 4.60
N SER A 102 2.00 -5.98 5.38
CA SER A 102 1.91 -7.20 6.20
C SER A 102 1.99 -8.50 5.38
N TRP A 103 1.57 -8.47 4.10
CA TRP A 103 1.73 -9.62 3.21
C TRP A 103 3.20 -9.92 2.86
N LEU A 104 4.10 -8.95 3.03
CA LEU A 104 5.52 -9.01 2.68
C LEU A 104 6.43 -9.13 3.92
N LEU A 105 6.01 -8.52 5.03
CA LEU A 105 6.65 -8.57 6.34
C LEU A 105 6.14 -9.79 7.10
N PRO A 106 6.91 -10.89 7.23
CA PRO A 106 6.49 -11.99 8.09
C PRO A 106 6.33 -11.47 9.52
N GLU A 107 5.24 -11.85 10.17
CA GLU A 107 5.11 -11.72 11.63
C GLU A 107 6.21 -12.59 12.25
N HIS A 108 6.93 -12.02 13.21
CA HIS A 108 7.90 -12.77 14.01
C HIS A 108 7.16 -13.58 15.06
#